data_AF-A0A1C6S8X1-F1
#
_entry.id   AF-A0A1C6S8X1-F1
#
_cell.length_a   1.000
_cell.length_b   1.000
_cell.length_c   1.000
_cell.angle_alpha   90.00
_cell.angle_beta   90.00
_cell.angle_gamma   90.00
#
_symmetry.space_group_name_H-M   'P 1'
#
loop_
_entity.id
_entity.type
_entity.pdbx_description
1 polymer ?
#
loop_
_entity_poly.entity_id
_entity_poly.type
_entity_poly.pdbx_seq_one_letter_code
_entity_poly.pdbx_strand_id
1 'polypeptide(L)'
;MCQRCGTPNDTVRGGHPWCGACGIYLIHDPEHGDWVSFAERDHRRRAADNQRRIAASADQVHRAMSAVHGRMPDGWHAVARQHISGALHTLDVEPAPAGVDAIAYLIPPTSGCRGWQVRVHNRTHRIDFPLYRDGGAQAASFDTACDALDAAIPALRVEIASTAHR
;
A
#
# COMPACT_ATOMS: atom_id res chain seq x y z
N MET A 1 -13.59 8.67 32.47
CA MET A 1 -12.53 7.87 33.12
C MET A 1 -11.36 7.73 32.14
N CYS A 2 -10.12 7.76 32.62
CA CYS A 2 -8.93 7.48 31.81
C CYS A 2 -8.93 6.02 31.37
N GLN A 3 -8.87 5.75 30.06
CA GLN A 3 -8.91 4.39 29.54
C GLN A 3 -7.68 3.54 29.96
N ARG A 4 -6.54 4.17 30.25
CA ARG A 4 -5.31 3.47 30.65
C ARG A 4 -5.33 2.93 32.08
N CYS A 5 -5.89 3.67 33.03
CA CYS A 5 -5.82 3.32 34.47
C CYS A 5 -7.17 3.30 35.19
N GLY A 6 -8.28 3.57 34.49
CA GLY A 6 -9.63 3.57 35.05
C GLY A 6 -9.96 4.75 35.97
N THR A 7 -9.00 5.64 36.26
CA THR A 7 -9.23 6.77 37.17
C THR A 7 -10.28 7.75 36.59
N PRO A 8 -11.22 8.27 37.39
CA PRO A 8 -12.13 9.35 36.99
C PRO A 8 -11.37 10.56 36.42
N ASN A 9 -11.98 11.23 35.45
CA ASN A 9 -11.36 12.35 34.72
C ASN A 9 -11.84 13.67 35.30
N ASP A 10 -11.74 13.80 36.62
CA ASP A 10 -12.34 14.91 37.36
C ASP A 10 -11.33 16.05 37.56
N THR A 11 -10.07 15.83 37.17
CA THR A 11 -8.97 16.77 37.30
C THR A 11 -8.75 17.52 35.98
N VAL A 12 -8.61 18.84 36.05
CA VAL A 12 -8.30 19.70 34.90
C VAL A 12 -6.97 20.40 35.13
N ARG A 13 -6.08 20.41 34.13
CA ARG A 13 -4.79 21.11 34.16
C ARG A 13 -4.66 21.96 32.90
N GLY A 14 -4.40 23.26 33.05
CA GLY A 14 -4.25 24.17 31.90
C GLY A 14 -5.48 24.20 30.97
N GLY A 15 -6.70 24.02 31.51
CA GLY A 15 -7.94 24.00 30.74
C GLY A 15 -8.27 22.65 30.06
N HIS A 16 -7.42 21.64 30.21
CA HIS A 16 -7.62 20.32 29.61
C HIS A 16 -7.80 19.22 30.67
N PRO A 17 -8.65 18.22 30.42
CA PRO A 17 -8.78 17.08 31.33
C PRO A 17 -7.45 16.34 31.51
N TRP A 18 -7.15 15.93 32.74
CA TRP A 18 -5.84 15.43 33.15
C TRP A 18 -5.99 14.18 34.00
N CYS A 19 -5.24 13.14 33.66
CA CYS A 19 -5.13 11.95 34.51
C CYS A 19 -3.99 12.12 35.53
N GLY A 20 -4.35 12.31 36.80
CA GLY A 20 -3.39 12.40 37.90
C GLY A 20 -2.52 11.14 38.07
N ALA A 21 -3.11 9.96 37.87
CA ALA A 21 -2.40 8.68 38.02
C ALA A 21 -1.41 8.41 36.87
N CYS A 22 -1.78 8.73 35.63
CA CYS A 22 -0.94 8.48 34.47
C CYS A 22 -0.02 9.65 34.10
N GLY A 23 -0.26 10.85 34.65
CA GLY A 23 0.53 12.03 34.30
C GLY A 23 0.35 12.49 32.85
N ILE A 24 -0.87 12.38 32.30
CA ILE A 24 -1.16 12.68 30.89
C ILE A 24 -2.40 13.56 30.73
N TYR A 25 -2.39 14.39 29.68
CA TYR A 25 -3.61 15.05 29.20
C TYR A 25 -4.51 14.04 28.50
N LEU A 26 -5.81 14.17 28.74
CA LEU A 26 -6.83 13.35 28.15
C LEU A 26 -7.61 14.15 27.10
N ILE A 27 -7.91 13.47 26.01
CA ILE A 27 -8.79 13.94 24.94
C ILE A 27 -9.86 12.90 24.68
N HIS A 28 -11.07 13.37 24.39
CA HIS A 28 -12.15 12.50 23.97
C HIS A 28 -11.87 11.96 22.57
N ASP A 29 -11.90 10.64 22.43
CA ASP A 29 -11.93 9.96 21.14
C ASP A 29 -13.40 9.78 20.71
N PRO A 30 -13.92 10.59 19.78
CA PRO A 30 -15.32 10.53 19.39
C PRO A 30 -15.70 9.21 18.69
N GLU A 31 -14.74 8.49 18.10
CA GLU A 31 -15.02 7.23 17.39
C GLU A 31 -15.27 6.08 18.37
N HIS A 32 -14.63 6.12 19.55
CA HIS A 32 -14.68 5.03 20.54
C HIS A 32 -15.40 5.44 21.84
N GLY A 33 -15.70 6.72 22.03
CA GLY A 33 -16.41 7.26 23.19
C GLY A 33 -15.60 7.27 24.49
N ASP A 34 -14.28 7.07 24.43
CA ASP A 34 -13.39 7.00 25.58
C ASP A 34 -12.44 8.22 25.69
N TRP A 35 -11.87 8.40 26.88
CA TRP A 35 -10.90 9.46 27.15
C TRP A 35 -9.50 8.86 27.18
N VAL A 36 -8.69 9.26 26.20
CA VAL A 36 -7.36 8.69 25.91
C VAL A 36 -6.30 9.78 25.85
N SER A 37 -5.03 9.39 25.76
CA SER A 37 -3.96 10.35 25.47
C SER A 37 -4.04 10.88 24.03
N PHE A 38 -3.44 12.03 23.75
CA PHE A 38 -3.28 12.52 22.38
C PHE A 38 -2.57 11.52 21.47
N ALA A 39 -1.50 10.89 21.97
CA ALA A 39 -0.73 9.90 21.21
C ALA A 39 -1.56 8.67 20.86
N GLU A 40 -2.37 8.18 21.80
CA GLU A 40 -3.27 7.05 21.60
C GLU A 40 -4.35 7.39 20.56
N ARG A 41 -4.98 8.56 20.66
CA ARG A 41 -5.97 9.01 19.67
C ARG A 41 -5.35 9.11 18.27
N ASP A 42 -4.16 9.68 18.16
CA ASP A 42 -3.46 9.81 16.88
C ASP A 42 -3.06 8.44 16.31
N HIS A 43 -2.60 7.51 17.17
CA HIS A 43 -2.31 6.13 16.81
C HIS A 43 -3.55 5.42 16.25
N ARG A 44 -4.68 5.46 16.97
CA ARG A 44 -5.94 4.85 16.54
C ARG A 44 -6.42 5.41 15.20
N ARG A 45 -6.37 6.74 15.03
CA ARG A 45 -6.73 7.40 13.76
C ARG A 45 -5.87 6.89 12.61
N ARG A 46 -4.54 6.84 12.78
CA ARG A 46 -3.62 6.32 11.76
C ARG A 46 -3.85 4.84 11.48
N ALA A 47 -4.15 4.03 12.50
CA ALA A 47 -4.45 2.62 12.34
C ALA A 47 -5.74 2.41 11.52
N ALA A 48 -6.80 3.15 11.84
CA ALA A 48 -8.05 3.14 11.09
C ALA A 48 -7.86 3.63 9.64
N ASP A 49 -7.10 4.71 9.44
CA ASP A 49 -6.73 5.19 8.10
C ASP A 49 -5.96 4.13 7.30
N ASN A 50 -5.01 3.44 7.94
CA ASN A 50 -4.25 2.39 7.29
C ASN A 50 -5.14 1.19 6.90
N GLN A 51 -6.04 0.75 7.79
CA GLN A 51 -7.01 -0.30 7.50
C GLN A 51 -7.93 0.08 6.33
N ARG A 52 -8.45 1.32 6.31
CA ARG A 52 -9.23 1.84 5.18
C ARG A 52 -8.45 1.80 3.88
N ARG A 53 -7.17 2.18 3.89
CA ARG A 53 -6.29 2.15 2.70
C ARG A 53 -6.03 0.73 2.22
N ILE A 54 -5.80 -0.22 3.12
CA ILE A 54 -5.62 -1.64 2.77
C ILE A 54 -6.89 -2.18 2.11
N ALA A 55 -8.06 -1.99 2.73
CA ALA A 55 -9.34 -2.42 2.18
C ALA A 55 -9.60 -1.79 0.80
N ALA A 56 -9.40 -0.47 0.68
CA ALA A 56 -9.55 0.23 -0.59
C ALA A 56 -8.59 -0.27 -1.68
N SER A 57 -7.34 -0.62 -1.32
CA SER A 57 -6.40 -1.21 -2.27
C SER A 57 -6.83 -2.61 -2.70
N ALA A 58 -7.32 -3.44 -1.77
CA ALA A 58 -7.84 -4.77 -2.06
C ALA A 58 -9.02 -4.69 -3.05
N ASP A 59 -9.97 -3.80 -2.79
CA ASP A 59 -11.12 -3.58 -3.67
C ASP A 59 -10.70 -3.13 -5.08
N GLN A 60 -9.73 -2.22 -5.16
CA GLN A 60 -9.23 -1.72 -6.45
C GLN A 60 -8.55 -2.82 -7.27
N VAL A 61 -7.68 -3.63 -6.65
CA VAL A 61 -7.00 -4.72 -7.37
C VAL A 61 -7.99 -5.80 -7.82
N HIS A 62 -8.95 -6.18 -6.97
CA HIS A 62 -9.95 -7.19 -7.33
C HIS A 62 -10.87 -6.72 -8.46
N ARG A 63 -11.29 -5.45 -8.47
CA ARG A 63 -12.06 -4.89 -9.58
C ARG A 63 -11.27 -4.86 -10.89
N ALA A 64 -9.97 -4.61 -10.83
CA ALA A 64 -9.10 -4.55 -12.01
C ALA A 64 -8.71 -5.92 -12.57
N MET A 65 -8.79 -7.00 -11.77
CA MET A 65 -8.36 -8.36 -12.15
C MET A 65 -8.93 -8.82 -13.51
N SER A 66 -10.23 -8.68 -13.73
CA SER A 66 -10.86 -9.18 -14.96
C SER A 66 -10.34 -8.47 -16.22
N ALA A 67 -10.18 -7.14 -16.14
CA ALA A 67 -9.67 -6.35 -17.26
C ALA A 67 -8.19 -6.64 -17.55
N VAL A 68 -7.38 -6.86 -16.51
CA VAL A 68 -5.96 -7.22 -16.63
C VAL A 68 -5.81 -8.63 -17.19
N HIS A 69 -6.60 -9.60 -16.71
CA HIS A 69 -6.51 -10.99 -17.16
C HIS A 69 -6.82 -11.15 -18.66
N GLY A 70 -7.80 -10.40 -19.18
CA GLY A 70 -8.14 -10.41 -20.60
C GLY A 70 -7.08 -9.83 -21.55
N ARG A 71 -6.01 -9.23 -21.03
CA ARG A 71 -4.90 -8.63 -21.81
C ARG A 71 -3.56 -9.33 -21.60
N MET A 72 -3.56 -10.42 -20.84
CA MET A 72 -2.34 -11.09 -20.45
C MET A 72 -1.70 -11.82 -21.65
N PRO A 73 -0.37 -11.75 -21.84
CA PRO A 73 0.31 -12.58 -22.82
C PRO A 73 0.13 -14.08 -22.53
N ASP A 74 0.25 -14.91 -23.55
CA ASP A 74 0.13 -16.37 -23.40
C ASP A 74 1.11 -16.91 -22.36
N GLY A 75 0.57 -17.71 -21.42
CA GLY A 75 1.34 -18.34 -20.34
C GLY A 75 1.74 -17.41 -19.19
N TRP A 76 1.39 -16.12 -19.25
CA TRP A 76 1.58 -15.19 -18.14
C TRP A 76 0.32 -15.16 -17.26
N HIS A 77 0.47 -14.71 -16.01
CA HIS A 77 -0.66 -14.59 -15.09
C HIS A 77 -0.59 -13.33 -14.24
N ALA A 78 -1.77 -12.85 -13.84
CA ALA A 78 -1.91 -11.78 -12.86
C ALA A 78 -2.58 -12.33 -11.61
N VAL A 79 -2.12 -11.88 -10.44
CA VAL A 79 -2.66 -12.29 -9.14
C VAL A 79 -2.78 -11.07 -8.23
N ALA A 80 -3.95 -10.88 -7.59
CA ALA A 80 -4.11 -9.93 -6.51
C ALA A 80 -3.44 -10.49 -5.24
N ARG A 81 -2.48 -9.77 -4.67
CA ARG A 81 -1.72 -10.24 -3.50
C ARG A 81 -1.53 -9.13 -2.46
N GLN A 82 -1.52 -9.53 -1.19
CA GLN A 82 -0.95 -8.76 -0.09
C GLN A 82 0.32 -9.46 0.37
N HIS A 83 1.48 -8.82 0.16
CA HIS A 83 2.78 -9.46 0.40
C HIS A 83 3.10 -9.63 1.89
N ILE A 84 2.67 -8.68 2.72
CA ILE A 84 2.87 -8.68 4.18
C ILE A 84 1.60 -8.15 4.83
N SER A 85 1.23 -8.71 5.98
CA SER A 85 0.11 -8.19 6.79
C SER A 85 0.28 -6.70 7.05
N GLY A 86 -0.77 -5.92 6.72
CA GLY A 86 -0.76 -4.47 6.88
C GLY A 86 -0.21 -3.69 5.68
N ALA A 87 0.32 -4.36 4.64
CA ALA A 87 0.71 -3.73 3.39
C ALA A 87 -0.50 -3.53 2.45
N LEU A 88 -0.36 -2.62 1.50
CA LEU A 88 -1.34 -2.46 0.42
C LEU A 88 -1.35 -3.71 -0.47
N HIS A 89 -2.49 -3.97 -1.09
CA HIS A 89 -2.61 -5.01 -2.10
C HIS A 89 -2.05 -4.51 -3.44
N THR A 90 -1.44 -5.42 -4.19
CA THR A 90 -0.94 -5.19 -5.56
C THR A 90 -1.56 -6.19 -6.52
N LEU A 91 -1.55 -5.84 -7.81
CA LEU A 91 -1.68 -6.82 -8.89
C LEU A 91 -0.29 -7.23 -9.33
N ASP A 92 0.06 -8.47 -9.03
CA ASP A 92 1.33 -9.07 -9.38
C ASP A 92 1.22 -9.68 -10.79
N VAL A 93 2.04 -9.22 -11.71
CA VAL A 93 2.15 -9.75 -13.08
C VAL A 93 3.37 -10.66 -13.12
N GLU A 94 3.12 -11.94 -13.28
CA GLU A 94 4.09 -13.02 -13.26
C GLU A 94 4.27 -13.53 -14.72
N PRO A 95 5.48 -13.38 -15.30
CA PRO A 95 5.78 -13.92 -16.62
C PRO A 95 5.70 -15.44 -16.68
N ALA A 96 5.51 -15.97 -17.90
CA ALA A 96 5.73 -17.39 -18.15
C ALA A 96 7.15 -17.79 -17.74
N PRO A 97 7.38 -19.00 -17.20
CA PRO A 97 8.70 -19.45 -16.78
C PRO A 97 9.73 -19.35 -17.92
N ALA A 98 10.73 -18.47 -17.74
CA ALA A 98 11.73 -18.17 -18.77
C ALA A 98 13.17 -18.15 -18.22
N GLY A 99 13.41 -18.79 -17.06
CA GLY A 99 14.74 -18.88 -16.42
C GLY A 99 15.14 -17.67 -15.58
N VAL A 100 14.43 -16.55 -15.67
CA VAL A 100 14.60 -15.35 -14.83
C VAL A 100 13.41 -15.20 -13.90
N ASP A 101 13.67 -15.04 -12.59
CA ASP A 101 12.63 -14.73 -11.61
C ASP A 101 12.43 -13.21 -11.57
N ALA A 102 11.55 -12.72 -12.44
CA ALA A 102 11.15 -11.32 -12.51
C ALA A 102 9.63 -11.21 -12.37
N ILE A 103 9.17 -10.16 -11.68
CA ILE A 103 7.76 -9.89 -11.43
C ILE A 103 7.49 -8.39 -11.54
N ALA A 104 6.32 -8.00 -12.02
CA ALA A 104 5.88 -6.60 -11.93
C ALA A 104 4.76 -6.45 -10.92
N TYR A 105 4.84 -5.40 -10.12
CA TYR A 105 3.84 -5.01 -9.14
C TYR A 105 3.08 -3.79 -9.65
N LEU A 106 1.81 -3.96 -9.96
CA LEU A 106 0.90 -2.87 -10.26
C LEU A 106 0.27 -2.42 -8.95
N ILE A 107 0.64 -1.22 -8.52
CA ILE A 107 0.24 -0.61 -7.25
C ILE A 107 -0.97 0.29 -7.52
N PRO A 108 -2.12 0.06 -6.86
CA PRO A 108 -3.31 0.87 -7.07
C PRO A 108 -3.12 2.31 -6.57
N PRO A 109 -3.90 3.27 -7.11
CA PRO A 109 -3.97 4.63 -6.61
C PRO A 109 -4.16 4.70 -5.09
N THR A 110 -3.50 5.68 -4.47
CA THR A 110 -3.63 6.00 -3.04
C THR A 110 -3.89 7.49 -2.85
N SER A 111 -4.18 7.93 -1.62
CA SER A 111 -4.40 9.36 -1.34
C SER A 111 -3.20 10.25 -1.73
N GLY A 112 -1.98 9.69 -1.79
CA GLY A 112 -0.77 10.41 -2.20
C GLY A 112 -0.38 10.24 -3.68
N CYS A 113 -1.00 9.33 -4.42
CA CYS A 113 -0.69 9.06 -5.83
C CYS A 113 -1.98 8.78 -6.61
N ARG A 114 -2.28 9.63 -7.60
CA ARG A 114 -3.57 9.65 -8.28
C ARG A 114 -3.79 8.50 -9.28
N GLY A 115 -2.73 7.87 -9.77
CA GLY A 115 -2.80 6.77 -10.73
C GLY A 115 -2.10 5.52 -10.24
N TRP A 116 -2.26 4.45 -11.02
CA TRP A 116 -1.54 3.20 -10.87
C TRP A 116 -0.04 3.43 -11.06
N GLN A 117 0.78 2.73 -10.28
CA GLN A 117 2.23 2.74 -10.45
C GLN A 117 2.70 1.34 -10.76
N VAL A 118 3.85 1.23 -11.43
CA VAL A 118 4.47 -0.06 -11.73
C VAL A 118 5.83 -0.11 -11.09
N ARG A 119 6.12 -1.22 -10.40
CA ARG A 119 7.48 -1.60 -9.99
C ARG A 119 7.84 -2.91 -10.65
N VAL A 120 9.08 -3.05 -11.11
CA VAL A 120 9.63 -4.30 -11.61
C VAL A 120 10.66 -4.78 -10.60
N HIS A 121 10.51 -6.02 -10.17
CA HIS A 121 11.42 -6.68 -9.25
C HIS A 121 12.06 -7.87 -9.94
N ASN A 122 13.33 -7.69 -10.32
CA ASN A 122 14.20 -8.77 -10.73
C ASN A 122 14.73 -9.45 -9.46
N ARG A 123 14.07 -10.54 -9.05
CA ARG A 123 14.37 -11.26 -7.80
C ARG A 123 15.66 -12.05 -7.91
N THR A 124 16.03 -12.50 -9.11
CA THR A 124 17.34 -13.11 -9.38
C THR A 124 18.48 -12.18 -8.97
N HIS A 125 18.39 -10.89 -9.30
CA HIS A 125 19.40 -9.89 -8.94
C HIS A 125 19.08 -9.09 -7.67
N ARG A 126 17.91 -9.29 -7.07
CA ARG A 126 17.39 -8.54 -5.91
C ARG A 126 17.33 -7.03 -6.17
N ILE A 127 16.95 -6.65 -7.38
CA ILE A 127 16.80 -5.26 -7.79
C ILE A 127 15.30 -4.99 -7.98
N ASP A 128 14.80 -3.97 -7.30
CA ASP A 128 13.42 -3.51 -7.40
C ASP A 128 13.42 -2.02 -7.73
N PHE A 129 12.80 -1.65 -8.84
CA PHE A 129 12.74 -0.28 -9.32
C PHE A 129 11.33 0.08 -9.83
N PRO A 130 10.89 1.34 -9.64
CA PRO A 130 9.69 1.82 -10.31
C PRO A 130 9.95 2.05 -11.80
N LEU A 131 8.91 1.95 -12.62
CA LEU A 131 8.97 2.58 -13.94
C LEU A 131 8.98 4.10 -13.74
N TYR A 132 9.97 4.77 -14.34
CA TYR A 132 10.13 6.20 -14.20
C TYR A 132 9.37 6.95 -15.29
N ARG A 133 8.96 8.19 -14.97
CA ARG A 133 8.45 9.14 -15.96
C ARG A 133 9.59 9.52 -16.91
N ASP A 134 9.26 9.67 -18.19
CA ASP A 134 10.19 10.21 -19.17
C ASP A 134 10.82 11.53 -18.70
N GLY A 135 12.15 11.59 -18.77
CA GLY A 135 12.95 12.77 -18.42
C GLY A 135 13.03 13.07 -16.91
N GLY A 136 12.70 12.13 -16.02
CA GLY A 136 12.78 12.38 -14.57
C GLY A 136 13.02 11.14 -13.69
N ALA A 137 13.33 11.39 -12.41
CA ALA A 137 13.56 10.36 -11.39
C ALA A 137 12.29 10.01 -10.58
N GLN A 138 11.11 10.42 -11.05
CA GLN A 138 9.84 10.16 -10.39
C GLN A 138 9.18 8.92 -10.99
N ALA A 139 8.50 8.13 -10.16
CA ALA A 139 7.70 7.00 -10.65
C ALA A 139 6.59 7.48 -11.59
N ALA A 140 6.43 6.80 -12.71
CA ALA A 140 5.33 7.00 -13.64
C ALA A 140 3.99 6.67 -12.96
N SER A 141 2.94 7.33 -13.43
CA SER A 141 1.57 7.13 -12.96
C SER A 141 0.67 6.91 -14.17
N PHE A 142 -0.17 5.89 -14.09
CA PHE A 142 -1.04 5.42 -15.17
C PHE A 142 -2.50 5.53 -14.74
N ASP A 143 -3.38 5.96 -15.63
CA ASP A 143 -4.77 6.22 -15.27
C ASP A 143 -5.53 4.93 -14.93
N THR A 144 -5.24 3.84 -15.64
CA THR A 144 -5.87 2.54 -15.42
C THR A 144 -4.87 1.43 -15.11
N ALA A 145 -5.36 0.34 -14.52
CA ALA A 145 -4.57 -0.87 -14.29
C ALA A 145 -4.11 -1.50 -15.61
N CYS A 146 -4.89 -1.35 -16.69
CA CYS A 146 -4.54 -1.86 -18.00
C CYS A 146 -3.39 -1.04 -18.62
N ASP A 147 -3.39 0.29 -18.48
CA ASP A 147 -2.27 1.12 -18.97
C ASP A 147 -0.98 0.80 -18.19
N ALA A 148 -1.10 0.55 -16.89
CA ALA A 148 0.01 0.07 -16.06
C ALA A 148 0.50 -1.32 -16.51
N LEU A 149 -0.41 -2.24 -16.87
CA LEU A 149 -0.06 -3.55 -17.42
C LEU A 149 0.67 -3.42 -18.77
N ASP A 150 0.14 -2.60 -19.67
CA ASP A 150 0.68 -2.36 -21.00
C ASP A 150 2.11 -1.79 -20.92
N ALA A 151 2.43 -1.02 -19.87
CA ALA A 151 3.78 -0.56 -19.56
C ALA A 151 4.64 -1.63 -18.86
N ALA A 152 4.05 -2.47 -18.00
CA ALA A 152 4.77 -3.51 -17.25
C ALA A 152 5.28 -4.65 -18.15
N ILE A 153 4.49 -5.10 -19.13
CA ILE A 153 4.84 -6.19 -20.04
C ILE A 153 6.17 -5.96 -20.79
N PRO A 154 6.37 -4.83 -21.49
CA PRO A 154 7.63 -4.58 -22.20
C PRO A 154 8.81 -4.45 -21.23
N ALA A 155 8.62 -3.84 -20.05
CA ALA A 155 9.68 -3.75 -19.04
C ALA A 155 10.13 -5.15 -18.54
N LEU A 156 9.17 -6.03 -18.26
CA LEU A 156 9.46 -7.42 -17.88
C LEU A 156 10.18 -8.18 -19.00
N ARG A 157 9.77 -7.98 -20.26
CA ARG A 157 10.45 -8.61 -21.41
C ARG A 157 11.91 -8.17 -21.53
N VAL A 158 12.21 -6.89 -21.29
CA VAL A 158 13.60 -6.39 -21.27
C VAL A 158 14.41 -7.06 -20.17
N GLU A 159 13.88 -7.16 -18.95
CA GLU A 159 14.56 -7.84 -17.84
C GLU A 159 14.85 -9.31 -18.18
N ILE A 160 13.85 -10.04 -18.69
CA ILE A 160 14.00 -11.45 -19.09
C ILE A 160 15.06 -11.59 -20.19
N ALA A 161 15.00 -10.76 -21.24
CA ALA A 161 15.91 -10.85 -22.38
C ALA A 161 17.36 -10.47 -22.03
N SER A 162 17.55 -9.47 -21.16
CA SER A 162 18.88 -8.99 -20.74
C SER A 162 19.70 -10.06 -19.99
N THR A 163 19.00 -11.02 -19.38
CA THR A 163 19.61 -12.10 -18.61
C THR A 163 19.94 -13.31 -19.49
N ALA A 164 19.22 -13.51 -20.61
CA ALA A 164 19.50 -14.58 -21.57
C ALA A 164 20.78 -14.34 -22.43
N HIS A 165 21.32 -13.12 -22.40
CA HIS A 165 22.51 -12.71 -23.17
C HIS A 165 23.79 -12.61 -22.32
N ARG A 166 23.77 -13.07 -21.06
CA ARG A 166 24.96 -13.21 -20.21
C ARG A 166 25.30 -14.67 -20.00
#